data_AF-A0A897MR62-F1
#
_entry.id   AF-A0A897MR62-F1
#
_cell.length_a   1.000
_cell.length_b   1.000
_cell.length_c   1.000
_cell.angle_alpha   90.00
_cell.angle_beta   90.00
_cell.angle_gamma   90.00
#
_symmetry.space_group_name_H-M   'P 1'
#
loop_
_entity.id
_entity.type
_entity.pdbx_description
1 polymer ?
#
loop_
_entity_poly.entity_id
_entity_poly.type
_entity_poly.pdbx_seq_one_letter_code
_entity_poly.pdbx_strand_id
1 'polypeptide(L)'
;MIRDRLISEVQESEVAYMYDPRENSRWGLLRALPALCYLGVDDFTYPTSWCQFGRGDRHFELDYDYHVISNSLDIPDDSPDFGVITNDYYEEETPYTIKYLIDRYTRSDSMLFALTDSKQFQPQGAKRPLYQDPFVEMLGTYGSVYEEFEAAYQEYGWELPLTNTKNLFVQDNANLYRFVTGESLSKATELFEVLPEAPYLPLYDPLTSVFSRPEEFGTVPLDAEEGLPELVRWLRRRIEWDRDTARDIASSLNKVVISEGSTFDPAAARRHPSIREARQAAKNLDPEASPIDHRYAEWLTRYEL
;
A
#
# COMPACT_ATOMS: atom_id res chain seq x y z
N MET A 1 4.13 -18.77 -3.91
CA MET A 1 4.74 -18.78 -5.26
C MET A 1 5.64 -17.58 -5.54
N ILE A 2 5.16 -16.33 -5.52
CA ILE A 2 6.05 -15.13 -5.66
C ILE A 2 6.95 -14.99 -4.43
N ARG A 3 6.35 -15.14 -3.24
CA ARG A 3 7.08 -15.24 -1.98
C ARG A 3 8.21 -16.27 -2.08
N ASP A 4 7.93 -17.49 -2.52
CA ASP A 4 8.96 -18.52 -2.66
C ASP A 4 10.03 -18.15 -3.69
N ARG A 5 9.70 -17.47 -4.78
CA ARG A 5 10.71 -16.98 -5.74
C ARG A 5 11.63 -15.94 -5.13
N LEU A 6 11.07 -14.99 -4.40
CA LEU A 6 11.85 -13.90 -3.77
C LEU A 6 12.56 -14.33 -2.49
N ILE A 7 12.04 -15.34 -1.79
CA ILE A 7 12.48 -15.72 -0.42
C ILE A 7 13.15 -17.11 -0.41
N SER A 8 13.12 -17.90 -1.49
CA SER A 8 13.82 -19.20 -1.53
C SER A 8 15.34 -19.07 -1.29
N GLU A 9 15.93 -17.91 -1.59
CA GLU A 9 17.32 -17.60 -1.28
C GLU A 9 17.53 -17.06 0.15
N VAL A 10 16.44 -16.75 0.87
CA VAL A 10 16.42 -16.01 2.15
C VAL A 10 15.93 -16.88 3.32
N GLN A 11 15.56 -18.15 3.08
CA GLN A 11 14.99 -19.04 4.12
C GLN A 11 15.90 -19.29 5.34
N GLU A 12 17.20 -19.00 5.23
CA GLU A 12 18.16 -19.10 6.34
C GLU A 12 18.43 -17.76 7.05
N SER A 13 17.79 -16.66 6.63
CA SER A 13 18.03 -15.32 7.18
C SER A 13 16.85 -14.80 7.99
N GLU A 14 17.17 -14.13 9.08
CA GLU A 14 16.20 -13.59 10.03
C GLU A 14 15.64 -12.23 9.57
N VAL A 15 16.36 -11.54 8.67
CA VAL A 15 15.97 -10.25 8.12
C VAL A 15 16.08 -10.26 6.60
N ALA A 16 14.97 -10.02 5.91
CA ALA A 16 14.93 -9.77 4.47
C ALA A 16 14.98 -8.26 4.20
N TYR A 17 16.03 -7.79 3.54
CA TYR A 17 16.30 -6.36 3.39
C TYR A 17 16.18 -5.89 1.94
N MET A 18 15.39 -4.83 1.73
CA MET A 18 15.23 -4.14 0.46
C MET A 18 15.40 -2.63 0.63
N TYR A 19 15.76 -1.94 -0.44
CA TYR A 19 15.87 -0.48 -0.43
C TYR A 19 15.29 0.16 -1.70
N ASP A 20 14.82 1.40 -1.59
CA ASP A 20 14.27 2.16 -2.70
C ASP A 20 15.08 3.45 -2.94
N PRO A 21 16.05 3.45 -3.90
CA PRO A 21 17.05 4.52 -4.06
C PRO A 21 16.50 5.78 -4.74
N ARG A 22 15.23 6.11 -4.54
CA ARG A 22 14.57 7.24 -5.20
C ARG A 22 14.95 8.58 -4.63
N GLU A 23 15.04 9.56 -5.53
CA GLU A 23 15.05 10.97 -5.14
C GLU A 23 13.76 11.31 -4.37
N ASN A 24 13.91 11.98 -3.21
CA ASN A 24 12.81 12.28 -2.28
C ASN A 24 12.09 11.04 -1.68
N SER A 25 12.80 9.92 -1.54
CA SER A 25 12.38 8.69 -0.84
C SER A 25 11.57 8.92 0.45
N ARG A 26 11.90 9.98 1.21
CA ARG A 26 11.16 10.43 2.42
C ARG A 26 9.63 10.48 2.27
N TRP A 27 9.14 10.60 1.03
CA TRP A 27 7.73 10.76 0.73
C TRP A 27 7.15 9.68 -0.16
N GLY A 28 7.83 8.57 -0.45
CA GLY A 28 7.36 7.60 -1.45
C GLY A 28 7.45 6.13 -1.06
N LEU A 29 8.03 5.80 0.11
CA LEU A 29 8.30 4.40 0.46
C LEU A 29 7.04 3.55 0.67
N LEU A 30 5.91 4.15 1.07
CA LEU A 30 4.66 3.39 1.27
C LEU A 30 4.07 2.85 -0.05
N ARG A 31 4.57 3.27 -1.21
CA ARG A 31 4.21 2.64 -2.51
C ARG A 31 4.53 1.15 -2.57
N ALA A 32 5.51 0.71 -1.78
CA ALA A 32 5.97 -0.67 -1.73
C ALA A 32 5.22 -1.51 -0.69
N LEU A 33 4.41 -0.88 0.16
CA LEU A 33 3.63 -1.57 1.18
C LEU A 33 2.76 -2.71 0.59
N PRO A 34 2.05 -2.53 -0.55
CA PRO A 34 1.29 -3.63 -1.15
C PRO A 34 2.14 -4.83 -1.56
N ALA A 35 3.39 -4.60 -2.00
CA ALA A 35 4.29 -5.69 -2.33
C ALA A 35 4.65 -6.52 -1.09
N LEU A 36 4.89 -5.86 0.04
CA LEU A 36 5.13 -6.55 1.32
C LEU A 36 3.89 -7.32 1.78
N CYS A 37 2.70 -6.74 1.69
CA CYS A 37 1.44 -7.45 1.96
C CYS A 37 1.28 -8.68 1.06
N TYR A 38 1.62 -8.58 -0.23
CA TYR A 38 1.53 -9.72 -1.16
C TYR A 38 2.60 -10.79 -0.93
N LEU A 39 3.63 -10.48 -0.13
CA LEU A 39 4.56 -11.46 0.41
C LEU A 39 4.03 -12.15 1.68
N GLY A 40 2.81 -11.83 2.12
CA GLY A 40 2.16 -12.41 3.30
C GLY A 40 2.62 -11.78 4.61
N VAL A 41 2.97 -10.49 4.59
CA VAL A 41 3.24 -9.70 5.78
C VAL A 41 1.98 -8.91 6.11
N ASP A 42 1.41 -9.14 7.30
CA ASP A 42 0.15 -8.53 7.70
C ASP A 42 0.32 -7.56 8.90
N ASP A 43 1.51 -7.54 9.52
CA ASP A 43 1.86 -6.63 10.60
C ASP A 43 2.96 -5.66 10.16
N PHE A 44 2.74 -4.36 10.37
CA PHE A 44 3.66 -3.32 9.92
C PHE A 44 3.97 -2.27 10.96
N THR A 45 5.13 -1.66 10.77
CA THR A 45 5.45 -0.35 11.33
C THR A 45 6.15 0.55 10.33
N TYR A 46 5.90 1.83 10.47
CA TYR A 46 6.53 2.92 9.73
C TYR A 46 6.25 4.22 10.48
N PRO A 47 6.90 5.35 10.14
CA PRO A 47 6.70 6.59 10.88
C PRO A 47 5.22 6.99 10.97
N THR A 48 4.71 7.20 12.18
CA THR A 48 3.27 7.46 12.42
C THR A 48 2.73 8.66 11.63
N SER A 49 3.57 9.68 11.41
CA SER A 49 3.20 10.86 10.61
C SER A 49 2.95 10.55 9.12
N TRP A 50 3.20 9.33 8.67
CA TRP A 50 3.01 8.91 7.29
C TRP A 50 1.60 8.41 6.98
N CYS A 51 0.90 7.88 7.97
CA CYS A 51 -0.49 7.42 7.84
C CYS A 51 -1.53 8.32 8.53
N GLN A 52 -1.10 9.28 9.35
CA GLN A 52 -2.01 10.15 10.09
C GLN A 52 -2.69 11.21 9.21
N PHE A 53 -3.98 11.40 9.43
CA PHE A 53 -4.78 12.56 9.06
C PHE A 53 -5.15 13.34 10.33
N GLY A 54 -5.01 14.67 10.28
CA GLY A 54 -5.37 15.54 11.39
C GLY A 54 -4.78 15.12 12.75
N ARG A 55 -5.64 14.93 13.75
CA ARG A 55 -5.27 14.61 15.14
C ARG A 55 -5.21 13.11 15.46
N GLY A 56 -5.05 12.23 14.47
CA GLY A 56 -4.71 10.82 14.73
C GLY A 56 -5.46 9.79 13.91
N ASP A 57 -6.38 10.18 13.04
CA ASP A 57 -7.09 9.25 12.16
C ASP A 57 -6.12 8.62 11.17
N ARG A 58 -6.38 7.36 10.79
CA ARG A 58 -5.52 6.60 9.88
C ARG A 58 -6.41 5.94 8.84
N HIS A 59 -5.99 6.04 7.58
CA HIS A 59 -6.70 5.46 6.45
C HIS A 59 -5.73 4.55 5.69
N PHE A 60 -6.09 3.27 5.64
CA PHE A 60 -5.28 2.20 5.07
C PHE A 60 -5.90 1.69 3.76
N GLU A 61 -5.05 1.37 2.80
CA GLU A 61 -5.43 0.86 1.48
C GLU A 61 -5.66 -0.67 1.44
N LEU A 62 -5.10 -1.39 2.41
CA LEU A 62 -5.11 -2.84 2.53
C LEU A 62 -5.43 -3.22 3.98
N ASP A 63 -5.84 -4.47 4.17
CA ASP A 63 -6.10 -5.03 5.50
C ASP A 63 -4.78 -5.51 6.11
N TYR A 64 -4.22 -4.68 6.99
CA TYR A 64 -3.00 -4.99 7.75
C TYR A 64 -3.03 -4.25 9.09
N ASP A 65 -2.34 -4.81 10.08
CA ASP A 65 -2.21 -4.22 11.40
C ASP A 65 -1.01 -3.28 11.47
N TYR A 66 -1.27 -2.04 11.89
CA TYR A 66 -0.23 -1.03 12.08
C TYR A 66 0.13 -0.86 13.55
N HIS A 67 1.43 -1.00 13.84
CA HIS A 67 2.02 -0.91 15.16
C HIS A 67 2.92 0.31 15.29
N VAL A 68 2.81 1.02 16.41
CA VAL A 68 3.70 2.16 16.71
C VAL A 68 4.96 1.66 17.42
N ILE A 69 6.13 1.79 16.78
CA ILE A 69 7.41 1.64 17.49
C ILE A 69 7.49 2.68 18.61
N SER A 70 7.32 2.24 19.84
CA SER A 70 7.64 3.00 21.05
C SER A 70 8.33 2.08 22.06
N ASN A 71 8.95 2.63 23.11
CA ASN A 71 9.68 1.85 24.12
C ASN A 71 8.82 0.83 24.89
N SER A 72 7.50 0.80 24.66
CA SER A 72 6.53 -0.21 25.11
C SER A 72 5.67 -0.56 23.90
N LEU A 73 5.87 -1.73 23.31
CA LEU A 73 5.35 -2.07 21.98
C LEU A 73 4.18 -3.05 22.05
N ASP A 74 3.10 -2.70 21.34
CA ASP A 74 1.94 -3.55 21.03
C ASP A 74 2.25 -4.50 19.85
N ILE A 75 3.47 -5.04 19.72
CA ILE A 75 3.72 -6.07 18.68
C ILE A 75 3.22 -7.41 19.21
N PRO A 76 2.38 -8.14 18.45
CA PRO A 76 1.87 -9.45 18.82
C PRO A 76 2.97 -10.39 19.32
N ASP A 77 2.77 -11.06 20.46
CA ASP A 77 3.78 -11.91 21.13
C ASP A 77 4.13 -13.16 20.32
N ASP A 78 3.20 -13.63 19.48
CA ASP A 78 3.35 -14.75 18.55
C ASP A 78 4.41 -14.49 17.46
N SER A 79 4.90 -13.25 17.35
CA SER A 79 5.99 -12.87 16.46
C SER A 79 5.73 -13.30 15.01
N PRO A 80 4.62 -12.88 14.37
CA PRO A 80 4.38 -13.15 12.95
C PRO A 80 5.45 -12.51 12.07
N ASP A 81 5.47 -12.82 10.78
CA ASP A 81 6.31 -12.04 9.85
C ASP A 81 5.93 -10.56 9.92
N PHE A 82 6.93 -9.69 9.93
CA PHE A 82 6.69 -8.28 10.25
C PHE A 82 7.40 -7.36 9.28
N GLY A 83 6.69 -6.33 8.81
CA GLY A 83 7.19 -5.35 7.87
C GLY A 83 7.60 -4.06 8.56
N VAL A 84 8.80 -3.58 8.26
CA VAL A 84 9.26 -2.26 8.69
C VAL A 84 9.63 -1.42 7.48
N ILE A 85 8.99 -0.26 7.36
CA ILE A 85 9.31 0.75 6.34
C ILE A 85 9.84 1.99 7.05
N THR A 86 11.12 2.31 6.87
CA THR A 86 11.77 3.45 7.52
C THR A 86 12.72 4.16 6.55
N ASN A 87 13.36 5.24 6.99
CA ASN A 87 14.40 5.92 6.22
C ASN A 87 15.50 6.47 7.13
N ASP A 88 16.62 6.85 6.51
CA ASP A 88 17.77 7.42 7.21
C ASP A 88 17.35 8.61 8.11
N TYR A 89 16.48 9.49 7.61
CA TYR A 89 16.02 10.66 8.38
C TYR A 89 15.27 10.28 9.66
N TYR A 90 14.34 9.34 9.60
CA TYR A 90 13.56 8.93 10.76
C TYR A 90 14.43 8.22 11.80
N GLU A 91 15.35 7.39 11.32
CA GLU A 91 16.31 6.68 12.15
C GLU A 91 17.37 7.63 12.76
N GLU A 92 17.72 8.75 12.14
CA GLU A 92 18.70 9.71 12.68
C GLU A 92 18.07 10.80 13.57
N GLU A 93 16.89 11.28 13.21
CA GLU A 93 16.30 12.51 13.77
C GLU A 93 15.21 12.26 14.82
N THR A 94 14.89 10.99 15.10
CA THR A 94 13.87 10.62 16.09
C THR A 94 14.42 9.62 17.11
N PRO A 95 13.80 9.47 18.30
CA PRO A 95 14.21 8.44 19.25
C PRO A 95 13.75 7.02 18.84
N TYR A 96 13.03 6.89 17.73
CA TYR A 96 12.46 5.62 17.27
C TYR A 96 13.47 4.93 16.36
N THR A 97 13.76 3.67 16.66
CA THR A 97 14.73 2.86 15.93
C THR A 97 14.19 1.47 15.69
N ILE A 98 14.53 0.90 14.53
CA ILE A 98 14.18 -0.49 14.18
C ILE A 98 15.08 -1.52 14.86
N LYS A 99 16.14 -1.08 15.57
CA LYS A 99 17.13 -1.97 16.19
C LYS A 99 16.52 -3.04 17.09
N TYR A 100 15.53 -2.67 17.90
CA TYR A 100 14.85 -3.63 18.76
C TYR A 100 14.14 -4.74 17.96
N LEU A 101 13.55 -4.40 16.81
CA LEU A 101 12.95 -5.39 15.92
C LEU A 101 14.00 -6.35 15.38
N ILE A 102 15.14 -5.83 14.94
CA ILE A 102 16.27 -6.67 14.50
C ILE A 102 16.69 -7.62 15.63
N ASP A 103 16.88 -7.12 16.85
CA ASP A 103 17.25 -7.93 18.02
C ASP A 103 16.18 -8.98 18.39
N ARG A 104 14.90 -8.70 18.13
CA ARG A 104 13.78 -9.62 18.37
C ARG A 104 13.72 -10.73 17.32
N TYR A 105 13.78 -10.38 16.04
CA TYR A 105 13.63 -11.33 14.93
C TYR A 105 14.86 -12.21 14.71
N THR A 106 16.06 -11.75 15.09
CA THR A 106 17.27 -12.61 15.16
C THR A 106 17.18 -13.74 16.20
N ARG A 107 16.09 -13.81 16.98
CA ARG A 107 15.82 -14.86 17.97
C ARG A 107 14.48 -15.55 17.74
N SER A 108 13.82 -15.25 16.62
CA SER A 108 12.52 -15.80 16.22
C SER A 108 12.70 -16.75 15.04
N ASP A 109 11.70 -17.60 14.81
CA ASP A 109 11.59 -18.41 13.59
C ASP A 109 10.91 -17.64 12.44
N SER A 110 10.41 -16.44 12.72
CA SER A 110 9.73 -15.56 11.76
C SER A 110 10.67 -14.52 11.15
N MET A 111 10.26 -13.91 10.04
CA MET A 111 11.11 -13.02 9.25
C MET A 111 10.75 -11.54 9.45
N LEU A 112 11.77 -10.70 9.60
CA LEU A 112 11.61 -9.24 9.52
C LEU A 112 11.87 -8.77 8.09
N PHE A 113 10.88 -8.14 7.47
CA PHE A 113 11.02 -7.48 6.17
C PHE A 113 11.35 -6.01 6.38
N ALA A 114 12.57 -5.60 6.03
CA ALA A 114 13.01 -4.22 6.16
C ALA A 114 13.10 -3.53 4.80
N LEU A 115 12.32 -2.44 4.63
CA LEU A 115 12.40 -1.53 3.50
C LEU A 115 12.93 -0.18 3.94
N THR A 116 14.00 0.28 3.30
CA THR A 116 14.59 1.61 3.55
C THR A 116 14.75 2.42 2.27
N ASP A 117 15.17 3.67 2.38
CA ASP A 117 15.46 4.52 1.21
C ASP A 117 16.89 4.41 0.69
N SER A 118 17.79 3.86 1.48
CA SER A 118 19.21 3.84 1.17
C SER A 118 19.77 2.45 1.40
N LYS A 119 20.54 1.94 0.43
CA LYS A 119 21.34 0.71 0.61
C LYS A 119 22.31 0.84 1.80
N GLN A 120 22.72 2.07 2.13
CA GLN A 120 23.68 2.34 3.21
C GLN A 120 22.99 2.55 4.56
N PHE A 121 21.68 2.29 4.66
CA PHE A 121 20.92 2.49 5.88
C PHE A 121 21.58 1.81 7.09
N GLN A 122 21.74 2.57 8.17
CA GLN A 122 22.33 2.11 9.42
C GLN A 122 21.34 2.35 10.56
N PRO A 123 20.80 1.27 11.18
CA PRO A 123 20.02 1.42 12.40
C PRO A 123 20.82 2.17 13.49
N GLN A 124 20.14 2.86 14.40
CA GLN A 124 20.80 3.64 15.45
C GLN A 124 21.81 2.80 16.25
N GLY A 125 23.05 3.26 16.30
CA GLY A 125 24.14 2.58 17.01
C GLY A 125 24.68 1.32 16.32
N ALA A 126 24.27 1.04 15.07
CA ALA A 126 24.95 0.08 14.21
C ALA A 126 26.37 0.57 13.85
N LYS A 127 27.27 -0.37 13.56
CA LYS A 127 28.66 -0.07 13.16
C LYS A 127 28.89 -0.13 11.65
N ARG A 128 27.88 -0.61 10.91
CA ARG A 128 27.90 -0.88 9.48
C ARG A 128 26.47 -0.81 8.94
N PRO A 129 26.30 -0.65 7.62
CA PRO A 129 25.01 -0.80 6.97
C PRO A 129 24.34 -2.14 7.27
N LEU A 130 23.01 -2.13 7.40
CA LEU A 130 22.22 -3.30 7.77
C LEU A 130 22.50 -4.51 6.86
N TYR A 131 22.62 -4.29 5.55
CA TYR A 131 22.88 -5.38 4.60
C TYR A 131 24.22 -6.12 4.77
N GLN A 132 25.14 -5.58 5.59
CA GLN A 132 26.42 -6.22 5.86
C GLN A 132 26.38 -7.13 7.09
N ASP A 133 25.26 -7.17 7.81
CA ASP A 133 25.08 -8.07 8.93
C ASP A 133 24.79 -9.50 8.46
N PRO A 134 25.35 -10.53 9.15
CA PRO A 134 25.31 -11.91 8.66
C PRO A 134 23.93 -12.59 8.73
N PHE A 135 22.98 -11.99 9.45
CA PHE A 135 21.58 -12.44 9.59
C PHE A 135 20.64 -11.72 8.61
N VAL A 136 21.21 -10.92 7.68
CA VAL A 136 20.47 -10.11 6.73
C VAL A 136 20.74 -10.60 5.32
N GLU A 137 19.68 -10.90 4.58
CA GLU A 137 19.75 -11.17 3.15
C GLU A 137 19.22 -9.96 2.36
N MET A 138 19.90 -9.60 1.26
CA MET A 138 19.51 -8.45 0.45
C MET A 138 18.63 -8.91 -0.73
N LEU A 139 17.34 -8.61 -0.67
CA LEU A 139 16.40 -8.79 -1.79
C LEU A 139 16.70 -7.85 -2.97
N GLY A 140 17.42 -6.75 -2.72
CA GLY A 140 17.84 -5.79 -3.74
C GLY A 140 17.05 -4.48 -3.70
N THR A 141 16.86 -3.86 -4.86
CA THR A 141 16.05 -2.64 -4.95
C THR A 141 14.57 -2.97 -4.99
N TYR A 142 13.71 -2.08 -4.49
CA TYR A 142 12.27 -2.21 -4.71
C TYR A 142 11.91 -2.27 -6.21
N GLY A 143 12.70 -1.61 -7.05
CA GLY A 143 12.55 -1.70 -8.50
C GLY A 143 12.67 -3.14 -9.03
N SER A 144 13.66 -3.90 -8.54
CA SER A 144 13.89 -5.30 -8.89
C SER A 144 12.82 -6.22 -8.31
N VAL A 145 12.41 -6.01 -7.06
CA VAL A 145 11.30 -6.77 -6.46
C VAL A 145 10.01 -6.56 -7.26
N TYR A 146 9.74 -5.33 -7.69
CA TYR A 146 8.59 -5.04 -8.55
C TYR A 146 8.65 -5.75 -9.91
N GLU A 147 9.83 -5.86 -10.52
CA GLU A 147 10.01 -6.59 -11.79
C GLU A 147 9.69 -8.09 -11.64
N GLU A 148 9.99 -8.69 -10.48
CA GLU A 148 9.59 -10.07 -10.17
C GLU A 148 8.07 -10.21 -10.02
N PHE A 149 7.40 -9.21 -9.42
CA PHE A 149 5.94 -9.17 -9.43
C PHE A 149 5.39 -9.00 -10.86
N GLU A 150 5.97 -8.13 -11.67
CA GLU A 150 5.55 -7.94 -13.07
C GLU A 150 5.66 -9.25 -13.88
N ALA A 151 6.77 -9.98 -13.75
CA ALA A 151 6.95 -11.28 -14.38
C ALA A 151 5.90 -12.29 -13.90
N ALA A 152 5.63 -12.33 -12.60
CA ALA A 152 4.62 -13.23 -12.04
C ALA A 152 3.20 -12.89 -12.51
N TYR A 153 2.85 -11.60 -12.62
CA TYR A 153 1.56 -11.18 -13.20
C TYR A 153 1.43 -11.66 -14.65
N GLN A 154 2.49 -11.50 -15.46
CA GLN A 154 2.50 -11.93 -16.86
C GLN A 154 2.29 -13.44 -17.00
N GLU A 155 2.85 -14.25 -16.09
CA GLU A 155 2.64 -15.70 -16.08
C GLU A 155 1.18 -16.10 -15.84
N TYR A 156 0.43 -15.29 -15.07
CA TYR A 156 -1.00 -15.45 -14.87
C TYR A 156 -1.85 -14.71 -15.91
N GLY A 157 -1.25 -14.17 -16.96
CA GLY A 157 -1.96 -13.48 -18.05
C GLY A 157 -2.38 -12.05 -17.72
N TRP A 158 -1.86 -11.47 -16.64
CA TRP A 158 -2.07 -10.08 -16.26
C TRP A 158 -0.87 -9.21 -16.62
N GLU A 159 -1.13 -7.95 -16.95
CA GLU A 159 -0.08 -6.94 -17.16
C GLU A 159 -0.18 -5.91 -16.02
N LEU A 160 0.89 -5.16 -15.73
CA LEU A 160 0.85 -4.01 -14.84
C LEU A 160 0.75 -2.74 -15.71
N PRO A 161 -0.45 -2.19 -15.96
CA PRO A 161 -0.68 -1.29 -17.09
C PRO A 161 -0.21 0.15 -16.85
N LEU A 162 -0.02 0.56 -15.60
CA LEU A 162 0.31 1.95 -15.28
C LEU A 162 1.81 2.21 -15.39
N THR A 163 2.18 3.22 -16.17
CA THR A 163 3.58 3.52 -16.48
C THR A 163 4.27 4.41 -15.44
N ASN A 164 3.49 5.09 -14.59
CA ASN A 164 3.97 6.12 -13.68
C ASN A 164 3.87 5.73 -12.19
N THR A 165 3.63 4.46 -11.90
CA THR A 165 3.65 3.94 -10.53
C THR A 165 4.07 2.48 -10.51
N LYS A 166 4.83 2.10 -9.49
CA LYS A 166 5.15 0.72 -9.11
C LYS A 166 4.40 0.33 -7.83
N ASN A 167 3.24 0.93 -7.55
CA ASN A 167 2.37 0.52 -6.46
C ASN A 167 1.44 -0.59 -6.94
N LEU A 168 1.64 -1.84 -6.48
CA LEU A 168 0.89 -3.00 -6.95
C LEU A 168 -0.62 -2.91 -6.67
N PHE A 169 -1.04 -2.28 -5.57
CA PHE A 169 -2.46 -2.06 -5.30
C PHE A 169 -3.09 -1.14 -6.34
N VAL A 170 -2.39 -0.07 -6.74
CA VAL A 170 -2.87 0.86 -7.77
C VAL A 170 -2.90 0.20 -9.14
N GLN A 171 -1.90 -0.64 -9.46
CA GLN A 171 -1.88 -1.46 -10.67
C GLN A 171 -3.08 -2.41 -10.72
N ASP A 172 -3.37 -3.09 -9.60
CA ASP A 172 -4.50 -3.99 -9.48
C ASP A 172 -5.84 -3.30 -9.73
N ASN A 173 -6.01 -2.07 -9.24
CA ASN A 173 -7.21 -1.29 -9.52
C ASN A 173 -7.35 -0.94 -11.02
N ALA A 174 -6.25 -0.64 -11.72
CA ALA A 174 -6.30 -0.41 -13.16
C ALA A 174 -6.61 -1.70 -13.95
N ASN A 175 -6.09 -2.84 -13.52
CA ASN A 175 -6.44 -4.14 -14.09
C ASN A 175 -7.91 -4.49 -13.90
N LEU A 176 -8.43 -4.32 -12.67
CA LEU A 176 -9.84 -4.55 -12.36
C LEU A 176 -10.74 -3.64 -13.19
N TYR A 177 -10.38 -2.36 -13.33
CA TYR A 177 -11.13 -1.43 -14.18
C TYR A 177 -11.18 -1.93 -15.62
N ARG A 178 -10.03 -2.23 -16.23
CA ARG A 178 -9.93 -2.79 -17.59
C ARG A 178 -10.71 -4.09 -17.73
N PHE A 179 -10.66 -4.96 -16.74
CA PHE A 179 -11.36 -6.25 -16.77
C PHE A 179 -12.89 -6.09 -16.77
N VAL A 180 -13.41 -5.14 -15.99
CA VAL A 180 -14.86 -4.89 -15.88
C VAL A 180 -15.39 -4.09 -17.07
N THR A 181 -14.67 -3.06 -17.53
CA THR A 181 -15.16 -2.11 -18.55
C THR A 181 -14.65 -2.40 -19.95
N GLY A 182 -13.51 -3.09 -20.07
CA GLY A 182 -12.75 -3.21 -21.32
C GLY A 182 -11.87 -2.01 -21.64
N GLU A 183 -11.90 -0.95 -20.83
CA GLU A 183 -11.15 0.29 -21.06
C GLU A 183 -9.79 0.27 -20.35
N SER A 184 -8.72 0.53 -21.09
CA SER A 184 -7.36 0.54 -20.54
C SER A 184 -6.97 1.90 -20.00
N LEU A 185 -6.31 1.90 -18.85
CA LEU A 185 -5.67 3.07 -18.25
C LEU A 185 -4.15 2.92 -18.30
N SER A 186 -3.43 4.00 -18.57
CA SER A 186 -1.96 4.02 -18.72
C SER A 186 -1.25 4.80 -17.62
N LYS A 187 -2.01 5.62 -16.87
CA LYS A 187 -1.50 6.47 -15.79
C LYS A 187 -2.40 6.39 -14.56
N ALA A 188 -1.79 6.44 -13.38
CA ALA A 188 -2.53 6.48 -12.13
C ALA A 188 -3.52 7.66 -12.04
N THR A 189 -3.24 8.81 -12.69
CA THR A 189 -4.17 9.96 -12.67
C THR A 189 -5.51 9.63 -13.33
N GLU A 190 -5.48 8.85 -14.42
CA GLU A 190 -6.68 8.40 -15.16
C GLU A 190 -7.52 7.47 -14.27
N LEU A 191 -6.87 6.63 -13.45
CA LEU A 191 -7.58 5.79 -12.46
C LEU A 191 -8.35 6.62 -11.45
N PHE A 192 -7.75 7.69 -10.91
CA PHE A 192 -8.43 8.56 -9.95
C PHE A 192 -9.52 9.43 -10.58
N GLU A 193 -9.49 9.66 -11.90
CA GLU A 193 -10.56 10.34 -12.63
C GLU A 193 -11.82 9.46 -12.76
N VAL A 194 -11.66 8.15 -12.98
CA VAL A 194 -12.78 7.20 -13.12
C VAL A 194 -13.29 6.64 -11.79
N LEU A 195 -12.48 6.75 -10.73
CA LEU A 195 -12.75 6.16 -9.42
C LEU A 195 -14.13 6.52 -8.82
N PRO A 196 -14.64 7.78 -8.92
CA PRO A 196 -15.98 8.12 -8.42
C PRO A 196 -17.11 7.26 -9.01
N GLU A 197 -16.99 6.84 -10.28
CA GLU A 197 -17.99 6.05 -11.01
C GLU A 197 -17.74 4.54 -10.92
N ALA A 198 -16.64 4.14 -10.26
CA ALA A 198 -16.19 2.77 -10.17
C ALA A 198 -16.05 2.28 -8.70
N PRO A 199 -17.14 2.32 -7.90
CA PRO A 199 -17.10 1.93 -6.48
C PRO A 199 -16.77 0.45 -6.22
N TYR A 200 -16.77 -0.39 -7.26
CA TYR A 200 -16.31 -1.78 -7.18
C TYR A 200 -14.78 -1.89 -7.08
N LEU A 201 -14.03 -0.83 -7.39
CA LEU A 201 -12.58 -0.81 -7.28
C LEU A 201 -12.17 -0.75 -5.79
N PRO A 202 -11.22 -1.57 -5.32
CA PRO A 202 -10.82 -1.59 -3.91
C PRO A 202 -10.20 -0.26 -3.44
N LEU A 203 -9.60 0.55 -4.33
CA LEU A 203 -9.11 1.90 -4.02
C LEU A 203 -10.23 2.88 -3.61
N TYR A 204 -11.48 2.54 -3.88
CA TYR A 204 -12.63 3.34 -3.43
C TYR A 204 -12.74 3.35 -1.90
N ASP A 205 -12.42 2.24 -1.23
CA ASP A 205 -12.61 2.05 0.21
C ASP A 205 -11.72 2.97 1.07
N PRO A 206 -10.40 3.14 0.81
CA PRO A 206 -9.61 4.12 1.54
C PRO A 206 -10.09 5.56 1.33
N LEU A 207 -10.60 5.91 0.14
CA LEU A 207 -11.16 7.25 -0.10
C LEU A 207 -12.50 7.43 0.61
N THR A 208 -13.35 6.41 0.63
CA THR A 208 -14.53 6.35 1.50
C THR A 208 -14.16 6.61 2.95
N SER A 209 -13.11 5.96 3.46
CA SER A 209 -12.64 6.21 4.82
C SER A 209 -12.22 7.67 5.03
N VAL A 210 -11.49 8.28 4.09
CA VAL A 210 -11.03 9.69 4.15
C VAL A 210 -12.19 10.69 4.11
N PHE A 211 -13.20 10.47 3.27
CA PHE A 211 -14.33 11.39 3.11
C PHE A 211 -15.49 11.08 4.06
N SER A 212 -15.45 9.97 4.79
CA SER A 212 -16.42 9.64 5.84
C SER A 212 -16.03 10.32 7.16
N ARG A 213 -17.03 10.71 7.97
CA ARG A 213 -16.80 11.14 9.36
C ARG A 213 -17.66 10.30 10.31
N PRO A 214 -17.13 9.88 11.47
CA PRO A 214 -17.87 9.04 12.42
C PRO A 214 -19.23 9.61 12.88
N GLU A 215 -19.36 10.94 12.89
CA GLU A 215 -20.54 11.64 13.41
C GLU A 215 -21.44 12.24 12.31
N GLU A 216 -21.10 12.09 11.03
CA GLU A 216 -21.85 12.67 9.91
C GLU A 216 -22.41 11.59 8.98
N PHE A 217 -23.64 11.77 8.50
CA PHE A 217 -24.24 10.86 7.53
C PHE A 217 -23.75 11.19 6.11
N GLY A 218 -23.26 10.18 5.39
CA GLY A 218 -22.77 10.32 4.02
C GLY A 218 -21.31 10.80 3.97
N THR A 219 -20.94 11.46 2.88
CA THR A 219 -19.57 11.96 2.68
C THR A 219 -19.45 13.46 2.92
N VAL A 220 -18.29 13.85 3.44
CA VAL A 220 -18.00 15.21 3.86
C VAL A 220 -16.77 15.72 3.11
N PRO A 221 -16.86 16.86 2.43
CA PRO A 221 -15.70 17.43 1.75
C PRO A 221 -14.63 17.83 2.76
N LEU A 222 -13.39 17.69 2.34
CA LEU A 222 -12.21 18.11 3.10
C LEU A 222 -12.09 19.63 3.07
N ASP A 223 -11.76 20.21 4.23
CA ASP A 223 -11.46 21.63 4.34
C ASP A 223 -10.12 21.97 3.68
N ALA A 224 -9.94 23.24 3.32
CA ALA A 224 -8.76 23.70 2.59
C ALA A 224 -7.51 23.88 3.47
N GLU A 225 -7.67 24.00 4.79
CA GLU A 225 -6.59 24.36 5.71
C GLU A 225 -5.83 23.13 6.22
N GLU A 226 -6.55 22.06 6.55
CA GLU A 226 -6.02 20.84 7.14
C GLU A 226 -6.34 19.61 6.26
N GLY A 227 -7.62 19.35 5.96
CA GLY A 227 -8.04 18.10 5.30
C GLY A 227 -7.42 17.86 3.91
N LEU A 228 -7.54 18.83 3.01
CA LEU A 228 -6.96 18.73 1.65
C LEU A 228 -5.44 18.54 1.67
N PRO A 229 -4.65 19.35 2.42
CA PRO A 229 -3.22 19.12 2.58
C PRO A 229 -2.85 17.72 3.07
N GLU A 230 -3.63 17.10 3.97
CA GLU A 230 -3.36 15.72 4.41
C GLU A 230 -3.59 14.70 3.31
N LEU A 231 -4.68 14.81 2.54
CA LEU A 231 -4.92 13.93 1.40
C LEU A 231 -3.78 14.02 0.37
N VAL A 232 -3.26 15.23 0.10
CA VAL A 232 -2.08 15.40 -0.76
C VAL A 232 -0.88 14.64 -0.22
N ARG A 233 -0.61 14.68 1.09
CA ARG A 233 0.52 13.94 1.67
C ARG A 233 0.29 12.43 1.63
N TRP A 234 -0.93 11.97 1.90
CA TRP A 234 -1.29 10.56 1.84
C TRP A 234 -1.09 9.98 0.44
N LEU A 235 -1.53 10.70 -0.60
CA LEU A 235 -1.37 10.30 -2.00
C LEU A 235 0.10 10.23 -2.41
N ARG A 236 0.90 11.26 -2.07
CA ARG A 236 2.32 11.30 -2.45
C ARG A 236 3.12 10.12 -1.92
N ARG A 237 2.78 9.65 -0.71
CA ARG A 237 3.41 8.48 -0.06
C ARG A 237 3.17 7.17 -0.78
N ARG A 238 2.14 7.07 -1.61
CA ARG A 238 1.66 5.83 -2.22
C ARG A 238 1.77 5.80 -3.74
N ILE A 239 1.50 6.91 -4.42
CA ILE A 239 1.27 6.95 -5.87
C ILE A 239 2.44 7.58 -6.65
N GLU A 240 3.52 7.95 -5.96
CA GLU A 240 4.76 8.46 -6.59
C GLU A 240 4.65 9.84 -7.24
N TRP A 241 3.58 10.56 -6.93
CA TRP A 241 3.32 11.88 -7.48
C TRP A 241 4.14 12.97 -6.81
N ASP A 242 4.44 13.99 -7.61
CA ASP A 242 4.89 15.27 -7.08
C ASP A 242 3.76 15.99 -6.33
N ARG A 243 4.10 17.13 -5.73
CA ARG A 243 3.16 17.90 -4.93
C ARG A 243 2.00 18.45 -5.76
N ASP A 244 2.25 18.83 -7.00
CA ASP A 244 1.28 19.54 -7.82
C ASP A 244 0.25 18.56 -8.38
N THR A 245 0.71 17.44 -8.93
CA THR A 245 -0.16 16.33 -9.38
C THR A 245 -1.05 15.82 -8.25
N ALA A 246 -0.48 15.56 -7.07
CA ALA A 246 -1.26 15.11 -5.93
C ALA A 246 -2.27 16.16 -5.44
N ARG A 247 -1.93 17.46 -5.51
CA ARG A 247 -2.85 18.55 -5.18
C ARG A 247 -4.01 18.62 -6.16
N ASP A 248 -3.74 18.49 -7.45
CA ASP A 248 -4.77 18.57 -8.49
C ASP A 248 -5.76 17.41 -8.35
N ILE A 249 -5.26 16.20 -8.13
CA ILE A 249 -6.10 15.02 -7.91
C ILE A 249 -6.91 15.14 -6.61
N ALA A 250 -6.27 15.50 -5.49
CA ALA A 250 -6.98 15.71 -4.21
C ALA A 250 -8.08 16.78 -4.34
N SER A 251 -7.80 17.87 -5.06
CA SER A 251 -8.78 18.93 -5.31
C SER A 251 -9.91 18.47 -6.22
N SER A 252 -9.62 17.63 -7.22
CA SER A 252 -10.61 17.04 -8.11
C SER A 252 -11.57 16.13 -7.33
N LEU A 253 -11.03 15.18 -6.55
CA LEU A 253 -11.83 14.29 -5.70
C LEU A 253 -12.72 15.08 -4.73
N ASN A 254 -12.16 16.09 -4.08
CA ASN A 254 -12.92 16.91 -3.14
C ASN A 254 -14.05 17.71 -3.84
N LYS A 255 -13.82 18.20 -5.07
CA LYS A 255 -14.86 18.85 -5.86
C LYS A 255 -15.99 17.89 -6.21
N VAL A 256 -15.68 16.63 -6.55
CA VAL A 256 -16.70 15.61 -6.83
C VAL A 256 -17.57 15.38 -5.59
N VAL A 257 -16.96 15.24 -4.41
CA VAL A 257 -17.70 15.11 -3.14
C VAL A 257 -18.57 16.34 -2.84
N ILE A 258 -18.09 17.55 -3.15
CA ILE A 258 -18.88 18.79 -3.02
C ILE A 258 -20.10 18.77 -3.95
N SER A 259 -19.92 18.31 -5.20
CA SER A 259 -21.03 18.27 -6.17
C SER A 259 -22.02 17.14 -5.90
N GLU A 260 -21.54 16.02 -5.40
CA GLU A 260 -22.31 14.80 -5.18
C GLU A 260 -21.92 14.17 -3.85
N GLY A 261 -22.67 14.50 -2.79
CA GLY A 261 -22.43 14.01 -1.42
C GLY A 261 -22.76 12.53 -1.18
N SER A 262 -23.05 11.77 -2.24
CA SER A 262 -23.09 10.30 -2.24
C SER A 262 -21.81 9.67 -2.78
N THR A 263 -20.91 10.45 -3.38
CA THR A 263 -19.61 9.96 -3.86
C THR A 263 -18.76 9.56 -2.68
N PHE A 264 -18.18 8.37 -2.70
CA PHE A 264 -17.44 7.77 -1.59
C PHE A 264 -18.31 7.39 -0.37
N ASP A 265 -19.64 7.36 -0.47
CA ASP A 265 -20.52 6.84 0.58
C ASP A 265 -20.63 5.30 0.48
N PRO A 266 -20.35 4.51 1.54
CA PRO A 266 -20.46 3.06 1.48
C PRO A 266 -21.85 2.54 1.10
N ALA A 267 -22.92 3.23 1.53
CA ALA A 267 -24.28 2.80 1.26
C ALA A 267 -24.67 3.05 -0.21
N ALA A 268 -24.29 4.20 -0.76
CA ALA A 268 -24.43 4.51 -2.18
C ALA A 268 -23.61 3.57 -3.06
N ALA A 269 -22.34 3.32 -2.69
CA ALA A 269 -21.42 2.43 -3.40
C ALA A 269 -22.03 1.04 -3.64
N ARG A 270 -22.59 0.41 -2.59
CA ARG A 270 -23.25 -0.91 -2.67
C ARG A 270 -24.42 -0.99 -3.65
N ARG A 271 -25.08 0.13 -3.91
CA ARG A 271 -26.26 0.23 -4.79
C ARG A 271 -25.91 0.71 -6.20
N HIS A 272 -24.64 1.06 -6.44
CA HIS A 272 -24.21 1.60 -7.70
C HIS A 272 -24.36 0.57 -8.83
N PRO A 273 -24.87 0.94 -10.03
CA PRO A 273 -25.12 0.00 -11.12
C PRO A 273 -23.89 -0.82 -11.53
N SER A 274 -22.70 -0.20 -11.50
CA SER A 274 -21.44 -0.86 -11.88
C SER A 274 -21.04 -2.00 -10.94
N ILE A 275 -21.56 -2.07 -9.69
CA ILE A 275 -21.33 -3.23 -8.81
C ILE A 275 -21.88 -4.51 -9.44
N ARG A 276 -23.04 -4.43 -10.11
CA ARG A 276 -23.64 -5.60 -10.77
C ARG A 276 -22.79 -6.06 -11.96
N GLU A 277 -22.24 -5.11 -12.71
CA GLU A 277 -21.35 -5.39 -13.85
C GLU A 277 -20.06 -6.04 -13.35
N ALA A 278 -19.48 -5.51 -12.28
CA ALA A 278 -18.29 -6.03 -11.62
C ALA A 278 -18.47 -7.48 -11.14
N ARG A 279 -19.60 -7.78 -10.48
CA ARG A 279 -19.95 -9.16 -10.08
C ARG A 279 -20.14 -10.09 -11.26
N GLN A 280 -20.72 -9.59 -12.35
CA GLN A 280 -20.90 -10.40 -13.56
C GLN A 280 -19.55 -10.69 -14.23
N ALA A 281 -18.62 -9.74 -14.23
CA ALA A 281 -17.25 -9.92 -14.70
C ALA A 281 -16.48 -10.92 -13.83
N ALA A 282 -16.66 -10.89 -12.50
CA ALA A 282 -15.99 -11.80 -11.57
C ALA A 282 -16.20 -13.29 -11.88
N LYS A 283 -17.34 -13.66 -12.50
CA LYS A 283 -17.63 -15.03 -12.93
C LYS A 283 -16.72 -15.56 -14.04
N ASN A 284 -15.97 -14.67 -14.70
CA ASN A 284 -15.04 -15.02 -15.76
C ASN A 284 -13.59 -15.17 -15.25
N LEU A 285 -13.35 -14.94 -13.95
CA LEU A 285 -12.07 -15.19 -13.29
C LEU A 285 -11.99 -16.67 -12.90
N ASP A 286 -10.76 -17.19 -12.77
CA ASP A 286 -10.52 -18.54 -12.25
C ASP A 286 -9.72 -18.47 -10.93
N PRO A 287 -10.40 -18.36 -9.77
CA PRO A 287 -9.76 -18.23 -8.46
C PRO A 287 -8.83 -19.39 -8.08
N GLU A 288 -9.05 -20.59 -8.65
CA GLU A 288 -8.23 -21.77 -8.33
C GLU A 288 -6.96 -21.83 -9.18
N ALA A 289 -6.95 -21.18 -10.34
CA ALA A 289 -5.81 -21.18 -11.25
C ALA A 289 -4.77 -20.09 -10.91
N SER A 290 -5.19 -18.99 -10.28
CA SER A 290 -4.36 -17.80 -10.10
C SER A 290 -4.65 -17.10 -8.77
N PRO A 291 -3.63 -16.83 -7.93
CA PRO A 291 -3.82 -16.04 -6.71
C PRO A 291 -4.22 -14.58 -7.01
N ILE A 292 -3.95 -14.09 -8.21
CA ILE A 292 -4.39 -12.76 -8.67
C ILE A 292 -5.89 -12.80 -8.99
N ASP A 293 -6.34 -13.83 -9.71
CA ASP A 293 -7.76 -14.04 -10.03
C ASP A 293 -8.58 -14.24 -8.76
N HIS A 294 -8.03 -14.98 -7.80
CA HIS A 294 -8.64 -15.15 -6.48
C HIS A 294 -8.89 -13.80 -5.79
N ARG A 295 -7.83 -12.98 -5.65
CA ARG A 295 -7.91 -11.65 -5.04
C ARG A 295 -8.88 -10.73 -5.82
N TYR A 296 -8.85 -10.79 -7.15
CA TYR A 296 -9.74 -9.98 -7.98
C TYR A 296 -11.20 -10.42 -7.82
N ALA A 297 -11.47 -11.72 -7.77
CA ALA A 297 -12.80 -12.24 -7.54
C ALA A 297 -13.34 -11.76 -6.18
N GLU A 298 -12.56 -11.89 -5.10
CA GLU A 298 -12.93 -11.41 -3.77
C GLU A 298 -13.27 -9.91 -3.76
N TRP A 299 -12.44 -9.07 -4.40
CA TRP A 299 -12.71 -7.64 -4.45
C TRP A 299 -13.95 -7.26 -5.26
N LEU A 300 -14.21 -7.96 -6.37
CA LEU A 300 -15.36 -7.71 -7.22
C LEU A 300 -16.68 -8.21 -6.60
N THR A 301 -16.60 -9.17 -5.68
CA THR A 301 -17.76 -9.71 -4.94
C THR A 301 -17.89 -9.18 -3.51
N ARG A 302 -17.00 -8.29 -3.04
CA ARG A 302 -16.96 -7.81 -1.64
C ARG A 302 -18.25 -7.17 -1.09
N TYR A 303 -19.15 -6.75 -1.97
CA TYR A 303 -20.45 -6.18 -1.59
C TYR A 303 -21.60 -7.20 -1.54
N GLU A 304 -21.32 -8.49 -1.68
CA GLU A 304 -22.34 -9.54 -1.51
C GLU A 304 -22.88 -9.55 -0.06
N LEU A 305 -24.21 -9.55 0.06
CA LEU A 305 -24.98 -9.66 1.30
C LEU A 305 -25.65 -11.04 1.32
#